data_AF-A0A8J8BXT7-F1
#
_entry.id   AF-A0A8J8BXT7-F1
#
_cell.length_a   1.000
_cell.length_b   1.000
_cell.length_c   1.000
_cell.angle_alpha   90.00
_cell.angle_beta   90.00
_cell.angle_gamma   90.00
#
_symmetry.space_group_name_H-M   'P 1'
#
loop_
_entity.id
_entity.type
_entity.pdbx_description
1 polymer ?
#
loop_
_entity_poly.entity_id
_entity_poly.type
_entity_poly.pdbx_seq_one_letter_code
_entity_poly.pdbx_strand_id
1 'polypeptide(L)' 'MRFLSEECCLKGIPKKSAVRIFRTIEERIARTRTGLPLSVSEGAEDPLQILKVRFAKGEITKEEYLSMKRALEEL' A
#
# COMPACT_ATOMS: atom_id res chain seq x y z
N MET A 1 -28.62 9.46 -4.94
CA MET A 1 -27.80 10.69 -5.07
C MET A 1 -26.70 10.44 -6.09
N ARG A 2 -26.50 11.31 -7.08
CA ARG A 2 -25.31 11.27 -7.94
C ARG A 2 -24.25 12.16 -7.29
N PHE A 3 -23.18 11.57 -6.78
CA PHE A 3 -21.99 12.35 -6.38
C PHE A 3 -21.41 12.98 -7.65
N LEU A 4 -21.70 14.26 -7.87
CA LEU A 4 -20.99 15.09 -8.84
C LEU A 4 -19.78 15.65 -8.09
N SER A 5 -18.72 14.85 -7.98
CA SER A 5 -17.44 15.31 -7.45
C SER A 5 -16.94 16.48 -8.30
N GLU A 6 -16.65 17.60 -7.64
CA GLU A 6 -16.04 18.79 -8.25
C GLU A 6 -14.78 18.40 -9.03
N GLU A 7 -14.50 19.12 -10.13
CA GLU A 7 -13.29 18.88 -10.92
C GLU A 7 -12.03 19.08 -10.06
N CYS A 8 -11.34 17.99 -9.72
CA CYS A 8 -10.10 18.04 -8.97
C CYS A 8 -8.95 18.48 -9.90
N CYS A 9 -8.53 19.75 -9.77
CA CYS A 9 -7.45 20.34 -10.58
C CYS A 9 -6.15 20.47 -9.77
N LEU A 10 -5.11 19.73 -10.17
CA LEU A 10 -3.78 19.85 -9.57
C LEU A 10 -2.95 20.95 -10.25
N LYS A 11 -2.58 22.00 -9.52
CA LYS A 11 -1.76 23.12 -10.01
C LYS A 11 -0.30 22.97 -9.59
N GLY A 12 0.62 23.57 -10.36
CA GLY A 12 2.05 23.66 -10.00
C GLY A 12 2.85 22.37 -10.20
N ILE A 13 2.33 21.37 -10.91
CA ILE A 13 3.02 20.09 -11.11
C ILE A 13 3.92 20.14 -12.36
N PRO A 14 5.21 19.76 -12.27
CA PRO A 14 6.09 19.62 -13.44
C PRO A 14 5.54 18.59 -14.43
N LYS A 15 5.64 18.84 -15.75
CA LYS A 15 5.08 17.96 -16.80
C LYS A 15 5.46 16.48 -16.66
N LYS A 16 6.73 16.20 -16.33
CA LYS A 16 7.23 14.81 -16.14
C LYS A 16 6.53 14.09 -14.98
N SER A 17 6.19 14.83 -13.91
CA SER A 17 5.49 14.30 -12.74
C SER A 17 3.98 14.17 -13.00
N ALA A 18 3.39 15.12 -13.74
CA ALA A 18 1.97 15.11 -14.07
C ALA A 18 1.57 13.82 -14.82
N VAL A 19 2.34 13.42 -15.83
CA VAL A 19 2.10 12.18 -16.59
C VAL A 19 2.10 10.95 -15.69
N ARG A 20 3.06 10.86 -14.76
CA ARG A 20 3.14 9.74 -13.81
C ARG A 20 1.94 9.70 -12.87
N ILE A 21 1.55 10.86 -12.33
CA ILE A 21 0.42 10.97 -11.39
C ILE A 21 -0.88 10.57 -12.07
N PHE A 22 -1.16 11.10 -13.26
CA PHE A 22 -2.36 10.75 -14.03
C PHE A 22 -2.42 9.25 -14.29
N ARG A 23 -1.33 8.66 -14.79
CA ARG A 23 -1.28 7.23 -15.06
C ARG A 23 -1.56 6.39 -13.82
N THR A 24 -0.98 6.73 -12.66
CA THR A 24 -1.22 6.02 -11.40
C THR A 24 -2.67 6.13 -10.93
N ILE A 25 -3.30 7.30 -11.09
CA ILE A 25 -4.71 7.51 -10.74
C ILE A 25 -5.61 6.65 -11.63
N GLU A 26 -5.41 6.70 -12.95
CA GLU A 26 -6.18 5.91 -13.92
C GLU A 26 -6.05 4.41 -13.69
N GLU A 27 -4.82 3.92 -13.48
CA GLU A 27 -4.56 2.51 -13.18
C GLU A 27 -5.30 2.05 -11.90
N ARG A 28 -5.34 2.89 -10.86
CA ARG A 28 -6.04 2.57 -9.61
C ARG A 28 -7.56 2.56 -9.80
N ILE A 29 -8.12 3.58 -10.47
CA ILE A 29 -9.57 3.64 -10.75
C ILE A 29 -10.00 2.45 -11.60
N ALA A 30 -9.22 2.10 -12.62
CA ALA A 30 -9.51 0.96 -13.48
C ALA A 30 -9.55 -0.35 -12.67
N ARG A 31 -8.54 -0.61 -11.82
CA ARG A 31 -8.49 -1.81 -10.95
C ARG A 31 -9.72 -1.89 -10.05
N THR A 32 -10.06 -0.80 -9.37
CA THR A 32 -11.24 -0.73 -8.50
C THR A 32 -12.54 -1.03 -9.26
N ARG A 33 -12.70 -0.50 -10.48
CA ARG A 33 -13.89 -0.76 -11.31
C ARG A 33 -13.99 -2.19 -11.80
N THR A 34 -12.86 -2.84 -12.08
CA THR A 34 -12.81 -4.24 -12.52
C THR A 34 -12.98 -5.26 -11.39
N GLY A 35 -13.21 -4.82 -10.15
CA GLY A 35 -13.38 -5.72 -9.00
C GLY A 35 -12.10 -6.45 -8.58
N LEU A 36 -10.94 -6.08 -9.16
CA LEU A 36 -9.64 -6.54 -8.71
C LEU A 36 -9.34 -5.88 -7.36
N PRO A 37 -9.00 -6.65 -6.32
CA PRO A 37 -8.73 -6.08 -5.01
C PRO A 37 -7.58 -5.07 -5.09
N LEU A 38 -7.78 -3.90 -4.47
CA LEU A 38 -6.72 -2.95 -4.15
C LEU A 38 -5.80 -3.60 -3.10
N SER A 39 -4.89 -4.49 -3.49
CA SER A 39 -3.87 -4.98 -2.59
C SER A 39 -2.75 -3.95 -2.43
N VAL A 40 -3.05 -2.90 -1.68
CA VAL A 40 -2.15 -2.45 -0.62
C VAL A 40 -2.94 -2.54 0.68
N SER A 41 -2.97 -3.77 1.20
CA SER A 41 -3.21 -4.18 2.60
C SER A 41 -4.07 -3.27 3.49
N GLU A 42 -5.38 -3.56 3.59
CA GLU A 42 -6.22 -3.12 4.73
C GLU A 42 -7.12 -4.27 5.26
N GLY A 43 -6.68 -5.53 5.16
CA GLY A 43 -7.49 -6.67 5.61
C GLY A 43 -6.76 -7.85 6.23
N ALA A 44 -5.46 -8.00 5.99
CA ALA A 44 -4.58 -8.95 6.68
C ALA A 44 -3.15 -8.57 6.28
N GLU A 45 -2.50 -7.69 7.03
CA GLU A 45 -1.05 -7.58 6.90
C GLU A 45 -0.47 -8.95 7.25
N ASP A 46 0.17 -9.59 6.28
CA ASP A 46 0.89 -10.84 6.48
C ASP A 46 1.77 -10.71 7.73
N PRO A 47 1.62 -11.59 8.74
CA PRO A 47 2.35 -11.47 9.99
C PRO A 47 3.87 -11.31 9.81
N LEU A 48 4.44 -11.89 8.75
CA LEU A 48 5.86 -11.72 8.40
C LEU A 48 6.20 -10.30 7.92
N GLN A 49 5.30 -9.63 7.20
CA GLN A 49 5.50 -8.23 6.80
C GLN A 49 5.47 -7.29 8.00
N ILE A 50 4.52 -7.49 8.93
CA ILE A 50 4.47 -6.71 10.18
C ILE A 50 5.80 -6.85 10.92
N LEU A 51 6.27 -8.10 11.06
CA LEU A 51 7.51 -8.40 11.76
C LEU A 51 8.73 -7.72 11.12
N LYS A 52 8.80 -7.71 9.78
CA LYS A 52 9.87 -7.06 9.02
C LYS A 52 9.88 -5.54 9.21
N VAL A 53 8.71 -4.91 9.28
CA VAL A 53 8.58 -3.47 9.54
C VAL A 53 9.07 -3.13 10.95
N ARG A 54 8.68 -3.89 11.97
CA ARG A 54 9.10 -3.65 13.36
C ARG A 54 10.62 -3.74 13.53
N PHE A 55 11.24 -4.74 12.90
CA PHE A 55 12.70 -4.88 12.89
C PHE A 55 13.39 -3.69 12.20
N ALA A 56 12.90 -3.26 11.04
CA ALA A 56 13.47 -2.10 10.33
C ALA A 56 13.36 -0.78 11.13
N LYS A 57 12.33 -0.65 11.96
CA LYS A 57 12.15 0.48 12.87
C LYS A 57 12.97 0.39 14.16
N GLY A 58 13.59 -0.76 14.45
CA GLY A 58 14.29 -1.01 15.71
C GLY A 58 13.38 -1.20 16.92
N GLU A 59 12.08 -1.50 16.69
CA GLU A 59 11.13 -1.81 17.76
C GLU A 59 11.39 -3.19 18.39
N ILE A 60 12.07 -4.07 17.65
CA ILE A 60 12.49 -5.40 18.08
C ILE A 60 13.94 -5.65 17.66
N THR A 61 14.62 -6.48 18.44
CA THR A 61 15.97 -6.98 18.16
C THR A 61 15.97 -8.03 17.05
N LYS A 62 17.17 -8.35 16.55
CA LYS A 62 17.36 -9.38 15.52
C LYS A 62 16.96 -10.76 16.04
N GLU A 63 17.27 -11.04 17.30
CA GLU A 63 16.98 -12.30 17.97
C GLU A 63 15.46 -12.51 18.09
N GLU A 64 14.73 -11.46 18.50
CA GLU A 64 13.26 -11.47 18.56
C GLU A 64 12.63 -11.66 17.17
N TYR A 65 13.14 -10.96 16.16
CA TYR A 65 12.68 -11.15 14.78
C TYR A 65 12.84 -12.59 14.31
N LEU A 66 14.00 -13.21 14.53
CA LEU A 66 14.26 -14.59 14.10
C LEU A 66 13.41 -15.61 14.85
N SER A 67 13.16 -15.39 16.14
CA SER A 67 12.29 -16.27 16.95
C SER A 67 10.85 -16.23 16.46
N MET A 68 10.29 -15.02 16.29
CA MET A 68 8.90 -14.83 15.86
C MET A 68 8.68 -15.27 14.41
N LYS A 69 9.68 -15.08 13.54
CA LYS A 69 9.64 -15.56 12.15
C LYS A 69 9.49 -17.09 12.08
N ARG A 70 10.27 -17.85 12.86
CA ARG A 70 10.16 -19.31 12.89
C ARG A 70 8.78 -19.77 13.36
N ALA A 71 8.26 -19.17 14.43
CA ALA A 71 6.94 -19.50 14.95
C ALA A 71 5.81 -19.30 13.93
N LEU A 72 5.96 -18.32 13.02
CA LEU A 72 5.00 -18.05 11.95
C LEU A 72 5.16 -18.98 10.74
N GLU A 73 6.36 -19.51 10.50
CA GLU A 73 6.66 -20.42 9.38
C GLU A 73 6.36 -21.90 9.73
N GLU A 74 6.18 -22.24 11.00
CA GLU A 74 5.81 -23.58 11.50
C GLU A 74 4.29 -23.79 11.65
N LEU A 75 3.47 -22.81 11.27
CA LEU A 75 1.99 -22.87 11.18
C LEU A 75 1.52 -23.52 9.87
#